data_AF-A0A7K2XNF1-F1
#
_entry.id   AF-A0A7K2XNF1-F1
#
_cell.length_a   1.000
_cell.length_b   1.000
_cell.length_c   1.000
_cell.angle_alpha   90.00
_cell.angle_beta   90.00
_cell.angle_gamma   90.00
#
_symmetry.space_group_name_H-M   'P 1'
#
loop_
_entity.id
_entity.type
_entity.pdbx_description
1 polymer ?
#
loop_
_entity_poly.entity_id
_entity_poly.type
_entity_poly.pdbx_seq_one_letter_code
_entity_poly.pdbx_strand_id
1 'polypeptide(L)'
;LQDLHTAGAPAAVMVPIGFVSDHMEVLYDLDTEATAKAAELGLPLRRSATVGSDPRFAAAVRDLLLERAATERGTRVERCALGTLGPSHDLCPIGCCPARTERPAAAGADSPYA
;
A
#
# COMPACT_ATOMS: atom_id res chain seq x y z
N LEU A 1 -4.34 -16.84 9.56
CA LEU A 1 -3.49 -17.59 10.53
C LEU A 1 -3.92 -19.05 10.64
N GLN A 2 -5.22 -19.32 10.87
CA GLN A 2 -5.75 -20.69 10.91
C GLN A 2 -5.42 -21.48 9.65
N ASP A 3 -5.70 -20.92 8.47
CA ASP A 3 -5.44 -21.60 7.20
C ASP A 3 -3.95 -21.91 6.99
N LEU A 4 -3.06 -20.98 7.36
CA LEU A 4 -1.61 -21.19 7.31
C LEU A 4 -1.18 -22.33 8.23
N HIS A 5 -1.70 -22.36 9.47
CA HIS A 5 -1.43 -23.43 10.42
C HIS A 5 -1.93 -24.79 9.91
N THR A 6 -3.18 -24.85 9.42
CA THR A 6 -3.77 -26.07 8.85
C THR A 6 -3.01 -26.55 7.61
N ALA A 7 -2.48 -25.63 6.80
CA ALA A 7 -1.61 -25.95 5.67
C ALA A 7 -0.18 -26.40 6.09
N GLY A 8 0.12 -26.44 7.39
CA GLY A 8 1.43 -26.87 7.91
C GLY A 8 2.54 -25.84 7.76
N ALA A 9 2.21 -24.54 7.63
CA ALA A 9 3.22 -23.49 7.56
C ALA A 9 4.06 -23.47 8.85
N PRO A 10 5.40 -23.42 8.75
CA PRO A 10 6.27 -23.47 9.93
C PRO A 10 6.28 -22.15 10.71
N ALA A 11 5.91 -21.04 10.08
CA ALA A 11 5.82 -19.70 10.65
C ALA A 11 5.02 -18.77 9.73
N ALA A 12 4.67 -17.59 10.24
CA ALA A 12 4.07 -16.51 9.46
C ALA A 12 4.77 -15.15 9.73
N VAL A 13 4.83 -14.32 8.70
CA VAL A 13 5.26 -12.92 8.79
C VAL A 13 4.11 -12.02 8.35
N MET A 14 3.71 -11.09 9.21
CA MET A 14 2.72 -10.06 8.90
C MET A 14 3.39 -8.81 8.37
N VAL A 15 2.89 -8.28 7.26
CA VAL A 15 3.42 -7.07 6.62
C VAL A 15 2.29 -6.04 6.50
N PRO A 16 2.29 -4.96 7.29
CA PRO A 16 1.22 -3.95 7.29
C PRO A 16 1.35 -2.98 6.09
N ILE A 17 1.29 -3.50 4.87
CA ILE A 17 1.58 -2.74 3.64
C ILE A 17 0.62 -1.56 3.39
N GLY A 18 -0.58 -1.60 3.97
CA GLY A 18 -1.58 -0.53 3.86
C GLY A 18 -1.30 0.70 4.72
N PHE A 19 -0.30 0.65 5.61
CA PHE A 19 -0.06 1.70 6.59
C PHE A 19 1.41 2.12 6.62
N VAL A 20 1.63 3.42 6.68
CA VAL A 20 2.98 4.01 6.72
C VAL A 20 3.54 4.13 8.15
N SER A 21 2.68 4.17 9.15
CA SER A 21 3.05 4.37 10.54
C SER A 21 2.31 3.41 11.45
N ASP A 22 2.98 2.99 12.52
CA ASP A 22 2.33 2.29 13.62
C ASP A 22 1.36 3.27 14.32
N HIS A 23 0.13 2.81 14.53
CA HIS A 23 -0.91 3.51 15.27
C HIS A 23 -1.74 2.46 16.00
N MET A 24 -2.69 2.93 16.82
CA MET A 24 -3.43 2.06 17.75
C MET A 24 -4.03 0.84 17.04
N GLU A 25 -4.71 1.03 15.91
CA GLU A 25 -5.39 -0.05 15.17
C GLU A 25 -4.38 -1.09 14.65
N VAL A 26 -3.30 -0.65 14.00
CA VAL A 26 -2.24 -1.58 13.54
C VAL A 26 -1.60 -2.36 14.67
N LEU A 27 -1.27 -1.71 15.79
CA LEU A 27 -0.61 -2.38 16.91
C LEU A 27 -1.58 -3.32 17.64
N TYR A 28 -2.83 -2.93 17.81
CA TYR A 28 -3.80 -3.76 18.51
C TYR A 28 -4.15 -5.00 17.66
N ASP A 29 -4.54 -4.80 16.41
CA ASP A 29 -4.97 -5.90 15.54
C ASP A 29 -3.83 -6.91 15.31
N LEU A 30 -2.60 -6.42 15.12
CA LEU A 30 -1.47 -7.27 14.74
C LEU A 30 -0.62 -7.74 15.94
N ASP A 31 -0.18 -6.83 16.79
CA ASP A 31 0.72 -7.17 17.90
C ASP A 31 -0.03 -7.68 19.14
N THR A 32 -1.35 -7.46 19.24
CA THR A 32 -2.19 -8.02 20.31
C THR A 32 -3.06 -9.17 19.82
N GLU A 33 -4.05 -8.92 18.97
CA GLU A 33 -5.05 -9.94 18.61
C GLU A 33 -4.46 -11.07 17.76
N ALA A 34 -3.77 -10.73 16.65
CA ALA A 34 -3.19 -11.74 15.77
C ALA A 34 -2.06 -12.53 16.45
N THR A 35 -1.27 -11.87 17.31
CA THR A 35 -0.21 -12.52 18.09
C THR A 35 -0.77 -13.47 19.13
N ALA A 36 -1.83 -13.07 19.85
CA ALA A 36 -2.55 -13.97 20.75
C ALA A 36 -3.09 -15.18 19.99
N LYS A 37 -3.70 -14.97 18.81
CA LYS A 37 -4.24 -16.06 18.00
C LYS A 37 -3.16 -17.02 17.51
N ALA A 38 -1.99 -16.52 17.11
CA ALA A 38 -0.88 -17.37 16.69
C ALA A 38 -0.31 -18.20 17.86
N ALA A 39 -0.27 -17.63 19.07
CA ALA A 39 0.13 -18.35 20.26
C ALA A 39 -0.82 -19.52 20.60
N GLU A 40 -2.14 -19.33 20.49
CA GLU A 40 -3.13 -20.41 20.63
C GLU A 40 -2.89 -21.57 19.65
N LEU A 41 -2.42 -21.25 18.44
CA LEU A 41 -2.15 -22.23 17.38
C LEU A 41 -0.73 -22.83 17.46
N GLY A 42 0.13 -22.35 18.36
CA GLY A 42 1.54 -22.72 18.39
C GLY A 42 2.28 -22.33 17.10
N LEU A 43 1.79 -21.35 16.35
CA LEU A 43 2.37 -20.89 15.09
C LEU A 43 3.34 -19.72 15.36
N PRO A 44 4.65 -19.85 15.07
CA PRO A 44 5.57 -18.73 15.17
C PRO A 44 5.13 -17.56 14.27
N LEU A 45 4.95 -16.39 14.87
CA LEU A 45 4.50 -15.18 14.18
C LEU A 45 5.48 -14.02 14.43
N ARG A 46 5.77 -13.24 13.38
CA ARG A 46 6.45 -11.95 13.49
C ARG A 46 5.78 -10.92 12.61
N ARG A 47 5.84 -9.65 13.00
CA ARG A 47 5.40 -8.51 12.18
C ARG A 47 6.62 -7.74 11.69
N SER A 48 6.61 -7.30 10.44
CA SER A 48 7.55 -6.27 9.98
C SER A 48 7.13 -4.91 10.52
N ALA A 49 8.09 -4.04 10.83
CA ALA A 49 7.78 -2.65 11.14
C ALA A 49 7.05 -1.98 9.97
N THR A 50 6.20 -0.99 10.27
CA THR A 50 5.80 0.00 9.27
C THR A 50 7.02 0.84 8.87
N VAL A 51 6.91 1.61 7.78
CA VAL A 51 8.05 2.40 7.28
C VAL A 51 8.46 3.53 8.23
N GLY A 52 7.51 4.08 8.99
CA GLY A 52 7.75 5.10 10.00
C GLY A 52 8.47 6.32 9.43
N SER A 53 9.52 6.76 10.11
CA SER A 53 10.32 7.94 9.75
C SER A 53 11.56 7.61 8.89
N ASP A 54 11.58 6.48 8.19
CA ASP A 54 12.72 6.12 7.35
C ASP A 54 12.98 7.22 6.29
N PRO A 55 14.20 7.79 6.24
CA PRO A 55 14.50 8.90 5.33
C PRO A 55 14.35 8.51 3.85
N ARG A 56 14.47 7.23 3.52
CA ARG A 56 14.27 6.73 2.14
C ARG A 56 12.81 6.85 1.71
N PHE A 57 11.86 6.72 2.64
CA PHE A 57 10.44 6.89 2.35
C PHE A 57 10.09 8.36 2.10
N ALA A 58 10.59 9.27 2.93
CA ALA A 58 10.43 10.70 2.71
C ALA A 58 11.05 11.14 1.38
N ALA A 59 12.22 10.61 1.03
CA ALA A 59 12.85 10.84 -0.28
C ALA A 59 11.97 10.33 -1.43
N ALA A 60 11.40 9.13 -1.31
CA ALA A 60 10.52 8.57 -2.33
C ALA A 60 9.24 9.43 -2.53
N VAL A 61 8.62 9.90 -1.45
CA VAL A 61 7.46 10.81 -1.53
C VAL A 61 7.83 12.13 -2.20
N ARG A 62 8.98 12.71 -1.85
CA ARG A 62 9.51 13.91 -2.52
C ARG A 62 9.69 13.66 -4.02
N ASP A 63 10.27 12.52 -4.40
CA ASP A 63 10.55 12.20 -5.79
C ASP A 63 9.25 12.07 -6.60
N LEU A 64 8.19 11.46 -6.03
CA LEU A 64 6.85 11.43 -6.63
C LEU A 64 6.27 12.84 -6.85
N LEU A 65 6.43 13.75 -5.89
CA LEU A 65 5.95 15.14 -6.03
C LEU A 65 6.72 15.90 -7.09
N LEU A 66 8.04 15.73 -7.16
CA LEU A 66 8.89 16.37 -8.17
C LEU A 66 8.59 15.82 -9.58
N GLU A 67 8.39 14.50 -9.70
CA GLU A 67 7.95 13.84 -10.94
C GLU A 67 6.62 14.44 -11.41
N ARG A 68 5.62 14.55 -10.52
CA ARG A 68 4.32 15.13 -10.88
C ARG A 68 4.45 16.59 -11.28
N ALA A 69 5.17 17.40 -10.49
CA ALA A 69 5.32 18.83 -10.77
C ALA A 69 6.06 19.10 -12.08
N ALA A 70 7.05 18.28 -12.44
CA ALA A 70 7.74 18.37 -13.72
C ALA A 70 6.82 17.99 -14.90
N THR A 71 6.01 16.93 -14.73
CA THR A 71 4.99 16.53 -15.73
C THR A 71 3.99 17.66 -15.98
N GLU A 72 3.45 18.29 -14.94
CA GLU A 72 2.48 19.42 -15.06
C GLU A 72 3.10 20.67 -15.71
N ARG A 73 4.42 20.83 -15.67
CA ARG A 73 5.15 21.90 -16.39
C ARG A 73 5.43 21.57 -17.86
N GLY A 74 4.97 20.41 -18.35
CA GLY A 74 5.23 19.95 -19.71
C GLY A 74 6.62 19.35 -19.92
N THR A 75 7.36 19.08 -18.84
CA THR A 75 8.66 18.40 -18.93
C THR A 75 8.44 16.89 -19.05
N ARG A 76 9.12 16.25 -20.01
CA ARG A 76 9.15 14.79 -20.08
C ARG A 76 9.96 14.23 -18.91
N VAL A 77 9.34 13.35 -18.12
CA VAL A 77 9.97 12.67 -16.99
C VAL A 77 9.98 11.17 -17.22
N GLU A 78 11.11 10.53 -16.94
CA GLU A 78 11.17 9.07 -16.83
C GLU A 78 10.70 8.66 -15.43
N ARG A 79 9.66 7.83 -15.37
CA ARG A 79 9.01 7.48 -14.10
C ARG A 79 9.65 6.24 -13.51
N CYS A 80 10.07 6.36 -12.26
CA CYS A 80 10.65 5.23 -11.54
C CYS A 80 9.55 4.21 -11.21
N ALA A 81 9.78 2.95 -11.55
CA ALA A 81 8.89 1.85 -11.21
C ALA A 81 9.68 0.57 -10.94
N LEU A 82 9.11 -0.28 -10.09
CA LEU A 82 9.66 -1.60 -9.80
C LEU A 82 8.70 -2.68 -10.33
N GLY A 83 9.26 -3.81 -10.77
CA GLY A 83 8.49 -4.93 -11.30
C GLY A 83 7.94 -4.67 -12.72
N THR A 84 7.01 -5.52 -13.15
CA THR A 84 6.53 -5.57 -14.54
C THR A 84 5.29 -4.71 -14.80
N LEU A 85 4.65 -4.17 -13.76
CA LEU A 85 3.43 -3.36 -13.90
C LEU A 85 3.72 -1.93 -14.36
N GLY A 86 4.97 -1.46 -14.21
CA GLY A 86 5.35 -0.10 -14.57
C GLY A 86 4.83 0.96 -13.57
N PRO A 87 5.02 2.25 -13.88
CA PRO A 87 4.56 3.36 -13.04
C PRO A 87 3.03 3.45 -13.06
N SER A 88 2.44 3.86 -11.94
CA SER A 88 0.99 4.10 -11.86
C SER A 88 0.58 5.35 -12.64
N HIS A 89 -0.71 5.44 -12.95
CA HIS A 89 -1.30 6.61 -13.60
C HIS A 89 -1.38 7.81 -12.64
N ASP A 90 -1.25 9.00 -13.20
CA ASP A 90 -1.41 10.29 -12.52
C ASP A 90 -2.86 10.69 -12.31
N LEU A 91 -3.72 10.27 -13.24
CA LEU A 91 -5.15 10.49 -13.26
C LEU A 91 -5.82 9.14 -13.46
N CYS A 92 -6.77 8.81 -12.60
CA CYS A 92 -7.49 7.55 -12.70
C CYS A 92 -8.19 7.44 -14.05
N PRO A 93 -7.90 6.40 -14.86
CA PRO A 93 -8.65 6.14 -16.08
C PRO A 93 -10.09 5.73 -15.73
N ILE A 94 -10.98 5.84 -16.70
CA ILE A 94 -12.37 5.41 -16.56
C ILE A 94 -12.39 3.91 -16.20
N GLY A 95 -13.19 3.58 -15.19
CA GLY A 95 -13.29 2.19 -14.71
C GLY A 95 -12.12 1.72 -13.83
N CYS A 96 -11.17 2.60 -13.46
CA CYS A 96 -10.06 2.23 -12.58
C CYS A 96 -10.50 1.70 -11.21
N CYS A 97 -11.58 2.26 -10.65
CA CYS A 97 -12.14 1.85 -9.35
C CYS A 97 -13.44 1.07 -9.56
N PRO A 98 -13.46 -0.27 -9.39
CA PRO A 98 -14.62 -1.11 -9.71
C PRO A 98 -15.87 -0.79 -8.90
N ALA A 99 -15.71 -0.29 -7.67
CA ALA A 99 -16.80 -0.02 -6.72
C ALA A 99 -17.19 1.47 -6.67
N ARG A 100 -16.80 2.27 -7.67
CA ARG A 100 -17.04 3.71 -7.67
C ARG A 100 -18.51 4.00 -7.96
N THR A 101 -19.15 4.77 -7.07
CA THR A 101 -20.50 5.31 -7.27
C THR A 101 -20.48 6.47 -8.27
N GLU A 102 -21.64 6.84 -8.84
CA GLU A 102 -21.81 7.96 -9.78
C GLU A 102 -21.62 9.34 -9.09
N ARG A 103 -20.44 9.57 -8.54
CA ARG A 103 -20.01 10.86 -7.98
C ARG A 103 -18.82 11.34 -8.80
N PRO A 104 -18.63 12.67 -9.01
CA PRO A 104 -17.49 13.19 -9.76
C PRO A 104 -16.14 12.68 -9.26
N ALA A 105 -15.15 12.59 -10.14
CA ALA A 105 -13.84 12.04 -9.78
C ALA A 105 -13.09 13.08 -8.95
N ALA A 106 -12.67 12.70 -7.73
CA ALA A 106 -11.81 13.57 -6.92
C ALA A 106 -10.44 13.77 -7.60
N ALA A 107 -9.96 12.74 -8.28
CA ALA A 107 -8.82 12.78 -9.20
C ALA A 107 -9.03 11.73 -10.29
N GLY A 108 -9.10 12.14 -11.56
CA GLY A 108 -9.33 11.24 -12.70
C GLY A 108 -10.36 11.77 -13.70
N ALA A 109 -10.74 10.94 -14.67
CA ALA A 109 -11.74 11.26 -15.67
C ALA A 109 -13.08 10.55 -15.39
N ASP A 110 -14.18 11.30 -15.45
CA ASP A 110 -15.55 10.77 -15.31
C ASP A 110 -16.10 10.17 -16.61
N SER A 111 -15.59 10.63 -17.75
CA SER A 111 -16.07 10.29 -19.09
C SER A 111 -14.91 10.33 -20.07
N PRO A 112 -14.91 9.49 -21.13
CA PRO A 112 -13.88 9.54 -22.18
C PRO A 112 -14.02 10.79 -23.07
N TYR A 113 -15.07 11.58 -22.87
CA TYR A 113 -15.38 12.79 -23.61
C TYR A 113 -15.17 14.09 -22.80
N ALA A 114 -14.59 13.99 -21.60
CA ALA A 114 -14.23 15.13 -20.75
C ALA A 114 -12.81 15.62 -21.08
#